data_AF-A0A2E1F8B6-F1
#
_entry.id   AF-A0A2E1F8B6-F1
#
_cell.length_a   1.000
_cell.length_b   1.000
_cell.length_c   1.000
_cell.angle_alpha   90.00
_cell.angle_beta   90.00
_cell.angle_gamma   90.00
#
_symmetry.space_group_name_H-M   'P 1'
#
loop_
_entity.id
_entity.type
_entity.pdbx_description
1 polymer ?
#
loop_
_entity_poly.entity_id
_entity_poly.type
_entity_poly.pdbx_seq_one_letter_code
_entity_poly.pdbx_strand_id
1 'polypeptide(L)' 'MNNIIYIKKDPILIELDNSIDKQSAKKMIAFKYFNNNLDLLDNYLDKHKLETSKVIKKKRVKGSSQLEFSF' A
#
# COMPACT_ATOMS: atom_id res chain seq x y z
N MET A 1 14.63 15.42 14.60
CA MET A 1 14.55 15.52 13.13
C MET A 1 13.69 14.36 12.62
N ASN A 2 12.42 14.62 12.31
CA ASN A 2 11.50 13.60 11.81
C ASN A 2 11.54 13.57 10.27
N ASN A 3 12.29 12.63 9.70
CA ASN A 3 12.19 12.32 8.27
C ASN A 3 10.92 11.50 8.05
N ILE A 4 9.77 12.18 7.97
CA ILE A 4 8.51 11.55 7.59
C ILE A 4 8.60 11.28 6.09
N ILE A 5 9.04 10.06 5.74
CA ILE A 5 9.02 9.57 4.37
C ILE A 5 7.54 9.37 4.03
N TYR A 6 6.91 10.36 3.39
CA TYR A 6 5.63 10.19 2.73
C TYR A 6 5.83 9.23 1.56
N ILE A 7 5.70 7.92 1.83
CA ILE A 7 5.48 6.94 0.78
C ILE A 7 4.17 7.38 0.13
N LYS A 8 4.25 7.94 -1.08
CA LYS A 8 3.08 8.26 -1.91
C LYS A 8 2.26 6.98 -2.05
N LYS A 9 1.27 6.81 -1.18
CA LYS A 9 0.27 5.76 -1.31
C LYS A 9 -0.58 6.12 -2.52
N ASP A 10 -1.00 5.13 -3.29
CA ASP A 10 -1.85 5.37 -4.45
C ASP A 10 -3.13 6.11 -4.01
N PRO A 11 -3.54 7.18 -4.70
CA PRO A 11 -4.69 7.98 -4.32
C PRO A 11 -5.98 7.15 -4.23
N ILE A 12 -6.11 6.14 -5.10
CA ILE A 12 -7.21 5.17 -5.11
C ILE A 12 -7.30 4.41 -3.77
N LEU A 13 -6.15 3.98 -3.22
CA LEU A 13 -6.10 3.26 -1.96
C LEU A 13 -6.36 4.17 -0.77
N ILE A 14 -5.91 5.43 -0.84
CA ILE A 14 -6.17 6.43 0.20
C ILE A 14 -7.67 6.75 0.26
N GLU A 15 -8.30 6.98 -0.88
CA GLU A 15 -9.76 7.21 -0.96
C GLU A 15 -10.54 6.02 -0.38
N LEU A 16 -10.12 4.79 -0.69
CA LEU A 16 -10.76 3.59 -0.17
C LEU A 16 -10.53 3.40 1.34
N ASP A 17 -9.31 3.58 1.83
CA ASP A 17 -8.95 3.46 3.25
C ASP A 17 -9.67 4.51 4.12
N ASN A 18 -9.82 5.74 3.61
CA ASN A 18 -10.50 6.83 4.32
C ASN A 18 -12.03 6.73 4.29
N SER A 19 -12.60 5.84 3.47
CA SER A 19 -14.05 5.68 3.37
C SER A 19 -14.63 4.89 4.53
N ILE A 20 -15.72 5.40 5.11
CA ILE A 20 -16.51 4.69 6.12
C ILE A 20 -17.31 3.57 5.45
N ASP A 21 -18.02 3.92 4.36
CA ASP A 21 -18.73 2.95 3.53
C ASP A 21 -17.88 2.49 2.34
N LYS A 22 -17.21 1.36 2.55
CA LYS A 22 -16.34 0.72 1.55
C LYS A 22 -17.12 0.23 0.33
N GLN A 23 -18.38 -0.16 0.47
CA GLN A 23 -19.19 -0.68 -0.64
C GLN A 23 -19.52 0.45 -1.62
N SER A 24 -19.99 1.57 -1.10
CA SER A 24 -20.28 2.76 -1.91
C SER A 24 -18.99 3.39 -2.46
N ALA A 25 -17.92 3.44 -1.67
CA ALA A 25 -16.63 3.93 -2.12
C ALA A 25 -16.05 3.10 -3.27
N LYS A 26 -16.13 1.76 -3.20
CA LYS A 26 -15.72 0.88 -4.32
C LYS A 26 -16.47 1.22 -5.61
N LYS A 27 -17.80 1.37 -5.55
CA LYS A 27 -18.61 1.74 -6.71
C LYS A 27 -18.20 3.10 -7.28
N MET A 28 -18.01 4.09 -6.42
CA MET A 28 -17.55 5.43 -6.82
C MET A 28 -16.17 5.40 -7.48
N ILE A 29 -15.22 4.66 -6.90
CA ILE A 29 -13.86 4.51 -7.43
C ILE A 29 -13.88 3.78 -8.78
N ALA A 30 -14.66 2.71 -8.91
CA ALA A 30 -14.81 1.99 -10.16
C ALA A 30 -15.39 2.90 -11.26
N PHE A 31 -16.39 3.71 -10.91
CA PHE A 31 -16.95 4.70 -11.82
C PHE A 31 -15.92 5.75 -12.25
N LYS A 32 -15.14 6.31 -11.31
CA LYS A 32 -14.14 7.35 -11.58
C LYS A 32 -12.95 6.87 -12.40
N TYR A 33 -12.41 5.70 -12.09
CA TYR A 33 -11.08 5.29 -12.55
C TYR A 33 -11.07 4.00 -13.39
N PHE A 34 -12.15 3.22 -13.39
CA PHE A 34 -12.19 1.90 -14.03
C PHE A 34 -13.36 1.76 -15.01
N ASN A 35 -13.89 2.86 -15.56
CA ASN A 35 -15.04 2.85 -16.49
C ASN A 35 -16.23 2.05 -15.95
N ASN A 36 -16.53 2.20 -14.65
CA ASN A 36 -17.59 1.46 -13.96
C ASN A 36 -17.41 -0.08 -13.95
N ASN A 37 -16.21 -0.57 -14.23
CA ASN A 37 -15.89 -1.99 -14.17
C ASN A 37 -15.36 -2.36 -12.78
N LEU A 38 -16.17 -3.07 -12.01
CA LEU A 38 -15.82 -3.52 -10.66
C LEU A 38 -14.76 -4.63 -10.67
N ASP A 39 -14.75 -5.50 -11.68
CA ASP A 39 -13.80 -6.60 -11.78
C ASP A 39 -12.37 -6.07 -11.97
N LEU A 40 -12.20 -5.00 -12.75
CA LEU A 40 -10.90 -4.34 -12.92
C LEU A 40 -10.40 -3.70 -11.61
N LEU A 41 -11.30 -3.09 -10.84
CA LEU A 41 -10.97 -2.54 -9.53
C LEU A 41 -10.56 -3.64 -8.55
N ASP A 42 -11.31 -4.74 -8.48
CA ASP A 42 -11.00 -5.83 -7.56
C ASP A 42 -9.67 -6.52 -7.92
N ASN A 43 -9.39 -6.71 -9.22
CA ASN A 43 -8.09 -7.18 -9.69
C ASN A 43 -6.93 -6.24 -9.30
N TYR A 44 -7.13 -4.92 -9.41
CA TYR A 44 -6.16 -3.93 -8.97
C TYR A 44 -5.90 -4.01 -7.45
N LEU A 45 -6.97 -4.09 -6.64
CA LEU A 45 -6.88 -4.20 -5.19
C LEU A 45 -6.17 -5.48 -4.73
N ASP A 46 -6.47 -6.62 -5.36
CA ASP A 46 -5.87 -7.91 -4.99
C ASP A 46 -4.38 -7.99 -5.37
N LYS A 47 -3.99 -7.42 -6.51
CA LYS A 47 -2.58 -7.27 -6.87
C LYS A 47 -1.83 -6.44 -5.82
N HIS A 48 -2.44 -5.38 -5.32
CA HIS A 48 -1.82 -4.50 -4.33
C HIS A 48 -1.70 -5.16 -2.94
N LYS A 49 -2.64 -6.03 -2.55
CA LYS A 49 -2.51 -6.88 -1.35
C LYS A 49 -1.34 -7.85 -1.46
N LEU A 50 -1.18 -8.50 -2.62
CA LEU A 50 -0.09 -9.45 -2.88
C LEU A 50 1.29 -8.80 -2.81
N GLU A 51 1.47 -7.62 -3.41
CA GLU A 51 2.75 -6.89 -3.36
C GLU A 51 3.12 -6.47 -1.94
N THR A 52 2.13 -6.04 -1.14
CA THR A 52 2.36 -5.72 0.28
C THR A 52 2.91 -6.92 1.06
N SER A 53 2.41 -8.13 0.79
CA SER A 53 2.87 -9.35 1.45
C SER A 53 4.31 -9.77 1.03
N LYS A 54 4.70 -9.50 -0.22
CA LYS A 54 6.06 -9.78 -0.72
C LYS A 54 7.08 -8.81 -0.14
N VAL A 55 6.73 -7.53 -0.01
CA VAL A 55 7.60 -6.50 0.60
C VAL A 55 7.90 -6.83 2.06
N ILE A 56 6.91 -7.31 2.82
CA ILE A 56 7.10 -7.71 4.23
C ILE A 56 8.10 -8.87 4.36
N LYS A 57 8.09 -9.84 3.43
CA LYS A 57 9.04 -10.96 3.46
C LYS A 57 10.49 -10.56 3.14
N LYS A 58 10.71 -9.46 2.41
CA LYS A 58 12.06 -9.02 1.99
C LYS A 58 12.78 -8.15 3.03
N LYS A 59 12.09 -7.70 4.10
CA LYS A 59 12.64 -6.81 5.15
C LYS A 59 13.25 -7.52 6.36
N ARG A 60 13.58 -8.81 6.28
CA ARG A 60 14.48 -9.44 7.25
C ARG A 60 15.93 -9.17 6.85
N VAL A 61 16.32 -7.90 6.87
CA VAL A 61 17.73 -7.53 6.81
C VAL A 61 18.32 -7.94 8.15
N LYS A 62 19.10 -9.03 8.13
CA LYS A 62 19.93 -9.45 9.28
C LYS A 62 20.75 -8.23 9.68
N GLY A 63 20.55 -7.73 10.91
CA GLY A 63 21.32 -6.60 11.42
C GLY A 63 22.81 -6.92 11.29
N SER A 64 23.52 -6.15 10.47
CA SER A 64 24.97 -6.24 10.42
C SER A 64 25.49 -5.78 11.77
N SER A 65 26.23 -6.64 12.45
CA SER A 65 26.92 -6.33 13.71
C SER A 65 27.70 -5.03 13.56
N GLN A 66 27.48 -4.09 14.48
CA GLN A 66 28.18 -2.81 14.54
C GLN A 66 29.68 -3.05 14.70
N LEU A 67 30.53 -2.21 14.08
CA LEU A 67 31.98 -2.28 14.26
C LEU A 67 32.32 -1.76 15.66
N GLU A 68 32.86 -2.62 16.53
CA GLU A 68 33.42 -2.19 17.82
C GLU A 68 34.84 -1.68 17.62
N PHE A 69 35.13 -0.51 18.17
CA PHE A 69 36.49 0.03 18.22
C PHE A 69 37.06 -0.24 19.61
N SER A 70 38.18 -0.98 19.66
CA SER A 70 38.96 -1.15 20.88
C SER A 70 39.80 0.11 21.11
N PHE A 71 39.70 0.64 22.32
CA PHE A 71 40.54 1.71 22.86
C PHE A 71 41.65 1.11 23.72
#